data_AF-A0A1H7BBA2-F1
#
_entry.id   AF-A0A1H7BBA2-F1
#
_cell.length_a   1.000
_cell.length_b   1.000
_cell.length_c   1.000
_cell.angle_alpha   90.00
_cell.angle_beta   90.00
_cell.angle_gamma   90.00
#
_symmetry.space_group_name_H-M   'P 1'
#
loop_
_entity.id
_entity.type
_entity.pdbx_description
1 polymer ?
#
loop_
_entity_poly.entity_id
_entity_poly.type
_entity_poly.pdbx_seq_one_letter_code
_entity_poly.pdbx_strand_id
1 'polypeptide(L)' 'MADSRQLDKFIVRLPDGMRERITNAALTQHISMNSLVVKALENYLGDQRRQQILLDALSEKLERLEEA' A
#
# COMPACT_ATOMS: atom_id res chain seq x y z
N MET A 1 -2.16 17.53 -16.23
CA MET A 1 -1.85 17.22 -14.82
C MET A 1 -2.52 18.28 -13.97
N ALA A 2 -3.47 17.92 -13.12
CA ALA A 2 -4.13 18.90 -12.24
C ALA A 2 -3.12 19.41 -11.21
N ASP A 3 -3.21 20.69 -10.83
CA ASP A 3 -2.43 21.21 -9.71
C ASP A 3 -2.79 20.41 -8.45
N SER A 4 -1.80 19.99 -7.66
CA SER A 4 -1.99 19.30 -6.39
C SER A 4 -2.99 20.03 -5.47
N ARG A 5 -3.05 21.37 -5.58
CA ARG A 5 -3.99 22.22 -4.84
C ARG A 5 -5.46 22.07 -5.25
N GLN A 6 -5.73 21.53 -6.44
CA GLN A 6 -7.07 21.29 -6.98
C GLN A 6 -7.59 19.88 -6.69
N LEU A 7 -6.75 19.01 -6.09
CA LEU A 7 -7.13 17.65 -5.74
C LEU A 7 -7.97 17.62 -4.46
N ASP A 8 -8.85 16.62 -4.37
CA ASP A 8 -9.59 16.32 -3.14
C ASP A 8 -8.62 16.01 -2.00
N LYS A 9 -8.92 16.55 -0.82
CA LYS A 9 -8.06 16.43 0.37
C LYS A 9 -8.80 15.81 1.53
N PHE A 10 -8.10 14.94 2.25
CA PHE A 10 -8.58 14.29 3.46
C PHE A 10 -7.66 14.67 4.63
N ILE A 11 -8.23 15.21 5.71
CA ILE A 11 -7.46 15.60 6.90
C ILE A 11 -7.54 14.47 7.92
N VAL A 12 -6.38 13.91 8.28
CA VAL A 12 -6.27 12.77 9.21
C VAL A 12 -5.62 13.23 10.52
N ARG A 13 -6.19 12.82 11.65
CA ARG A 13 -5.53 12.92 12.96
C ARG A 13 -4.69 11.67 13.17
N LEU A 14 -3.38 11.86 13.35
CA LEU A 14 -2.44 10.78 13.58
C LEU A 14 -2.19 10.64 15.09
N PRO A 15 -2.07 9.40 15.62
CA PRO A 15 -1.58 9.19 16.97
C PRO A 15 -0.11 9.60 17.09
N ASP A 16 0.33 9.80 18.34
CA ASP A 16 1.69 10.24 18.64
C ASP A 16 2.75 9.35 17.98
N GLY A 17 3.80 9.98 17.44
CA GLY A 17 4.90 9.32 16.74
C GLY A 17 4.58 8.75 15.34
N MET A 18 3.30 8.63 14.95
CA MET A 18 2.96 8.06 13.64
C MET A 18 3.41 8.95 12.48
N ARG A 19 3.37 10.28 12.65
CA ARG A 19 3.82 11.22 11.61
C ARG A 19 5.31 11.05 11.30
N GLU A 20 6.15 10.92 12.33
CA GLU A 20 7.60 10.73 12.17
C GLU A 20 7.92 9.41 11.48
N ARG A 21 7.19 8.34 11.83
CA ARG A 21 7.30 7.06 11.11
C ARG A 21 6.99 7.18 9.63
N ILE A 22 5.93 7.92 9.28
CA ILE A 22 5.57 8.22 7.88
C ILE A 22 6.68 9.03 7.20
N THR A 23 7.22 10.06 7.87
CA THR A 23 8.32 10.87 7.35
C THR A 23 9.55 10.01 7.06
N ASN A 24 9.99 9.19 8.00
CA ASN A 24 11.16 8.32 7.83
C ASN A 24 10.96 7.33 6.68
N ALA A 25 9.79 6.69 6.59
CA ALA A 25 9.47 5.76 5.51
C ALA A 25 9.44 6.43 4.13
N ALA A 26 8.93 7.67 4.05
CA ALA A 26 8.93 8.46 2.82
C ALA A 26 10.36 8.84 2.39
N LEU A 27 11.21 9.21 3.34
CA LEU A 27 12.63 9.52 3.10
C LEU A 27 13.39 8.31 2.56
N THR A 28 13.21 7.13 3.17
CA THR A 28 13.84 5.88 2.69
C THR A 28 13.44 5.52 1.26
N GLN A 29 12.23 5.88 0.84
CA GLN A 29 11.72 5.61 -0.51
C GLN A 29 11.93 6.77 -1.49
N HIS A 30 12.54 7.88 -1.06
CA HIS A 30 12.73 9.09 -1.85
C HIS A 30 11.43 9.65 -2.46
N ILE A 31 10.32 9.58 -1.73
CA ILE A 31 9.01 10.09 -2.15
C ILE A 31 8.44 11.09 -1.14
N SER A 32 7.43 11.85 -1.56
CA SER A 32 6.71 12.72 -0.63
C SER A 32 5.87 11.90 0.36
N MET A 33 5.60 12.46 1.55
CA MET A 33 4.68 11.83 2.51
C MET A 33 3.29 11.59 1.89
N ASN A 34 2.80 12.51 1.05
CA ASN A 34 1.53 12.33 0.37
C ASN A 34 1.56 11.12 -0.57
N SER A 35 2.62 10.99 -1.37
CA SER A 35 2.81 9.85 -2.27
C SER A 35 2.87 8.53 -1.50
N LEU A 36 3.53 8.50 -0.34
CA LEU A 36 3.55 7.31 0.52
C LEU A 36 2.15 6.95 1.01
N VAL A 37 1.39 7.93 1.51
CA VAL A 37 0.03 7.72 2.03
C VAL A 37 -0.92 7.25 0.92
N VAL A 38 -0.88 7.90 -0.26
CA VAL A 38 -1.69 7.49 -1.41
C VAL A 38 -1.37 6.05 -1.82
N LYS A 39 -0.08 5.70 -1.95
CA LYS A 39 0.33 4.32 -2.28
C LYS A 39 -0.13 3.31 -1.22
N ALA A 40 -0.06 3.67 0.06
CA ALA A 40 -0.56 2.82 1.13
C ALA A 40 -2.07 2.60 1.04
N LEU A 41 -2.84 3.64 0.70
CA LEU A 41 -4.29 3.55 0.48
C LEU A 41 -4.63 2.73 -0.76
N GLU A 42 -3.91 2.93 -1.88
CA GLU A 42 -4.06 2.14 -3.09
C GLU A 42 -3.81 0.65 -2.82
N ASN A 43 -2.75 0.33 -2.06
CA ASN A 43 -2.47 -1.04 -1.67
C ASN A 43 -3.57 -1.62 -0.77
N TYR A 44 -4.04 -0.82 0.20
CA TYR A 44 -5.12 -1.25 1.09
C TYR A 44 -6.42 -1.52 0.33
N LEU A 45 -6.78 -0.65 -0.62
CA LEU A 45 -8.02 -0.72 -1.39
C LEU A 45 -7.95 -1.72 -2.56
N GLY A 46 -6.79 -1.89 -3.19
CA GLY A 46 -6.63 -2.61 -4.45
C GLY A 46 -5.87 -3.94 -4.36
N ASP A 47 -4.87 -4.06 -3.47
CA ASP A 47 -3.95 -5.20 -3.50
C ASP A 47 -4.46 -6.45 -2.77
N GLN A 48 -5.61 -6.38 -2.08
CA GLN A 48 -6.25 -7.57 -1.51
C GLN A 48 -6.56 -8.62 -2.58
N ARG A 49 -6.99 -8.18 -3.77
CA ARG A 49 -7.32 -9.08 -4.87
C ARG A 49 -6.06 -9.71 -5.49
N ARG A 50 -4.96 -8.96 -5.58
CA ARG A 50 -3.67 -9.48 -6.07
C ARG A 50 -3.05 -10.47 -5.09
N GLN A 51 -3.11 -10.18 -3.79
CA GLN A 51 -2.67 -11.09 -2.74
C GLN A 51 -3.48 -12.39 -2.77
N GLN A 52 -4.80 -12.30 -2.93
CA GLN A 52 -5.64 -13.49 -3.05
C GLN A 52 -5.26 -14.36 -4.26
N ILE A 53 -5.09 -13.76 -5.45
CA ILE A 53 -4.66 -14.51 -6.65
C ILE A 53 -3.32 -15.23 -6.45
N LEU A 54 -2.36 -14.57 -5.77
CA LEU A 54 -1.06 -15.18 -5.49
C LEU A 54 -1.18 -16.33 -4.48
N LEU A 55 -2.06 -16.22 -3.48
CA LEU A 55 -2.35 -17.29 -2.54
C LEU A 55 -3.01 -18.48 -3.24
N ASP A 56 -4.01 -18.22 -4.08
CA ASP A 56 -4.71 -19.26 -4.84
C ASP A 56 -3.72 -20.02 -5.76
N ALA A 57 -2.84 -19.29 -6.47
CA ALA A 57 -1.82 -19.89 -7.32
C ALA A 57 -0.76 -20.69 -6.52
N LEU A 58 -0.44 -20.27 -5.29
CA LEU A 58 0.47 -21.00 -4.42
C LEU A 58 -0.17 -22.30 -3.91
N SER A 59 -1.45 -22.24 -3.51
CA SER A 59 -2.24 -23.42 -3.12
C SER A 59 -2.32 -24.45 -4.24
N GLU A 60 -2.66 -24.04 -5.47
CA GLU A 60 -2.73 -24.94 -6.64
C GLU A 60 -1.37 -25.64 -6.88
N LYS A 61 -0.26 -24.93 -6.68
CA LYS A 61 1.08 -25.49 -6.85
C LYS A 61 1.42 -26.50 -5.76
N LEU A 62 0.98 -26.28 -4.52
CA LEU A 62 1.18 -27.22 -3.42
C LEU A 62 0.39 -28.51 -3.65
N GLU A 63 -0.88 -28.41 -4.06
CA GLU A 63 -1.71 -29.57 -4.39
C GLU A 63 -1.06 -30.44 -5.48
N ARG A 64 -0.54 -29.81 -6.55
CA ARG A 64 0.17 -30.52 -7.62
C ARG A 64 1.46 -31.23 -7.19
N LEU A 65 2.10 -30.76 -6.11
CA LEU A 65 3.30 -31.40 -5.56
C LEU A 65 2.94 -32.52 -4.58
N GLU A 66 1.79 -32.46 -3.93
CA GLU A 66 1.29 -33.53 -3.06
C GLU A 66 0.72 -34.71 -3.86
N GLU A 67 0.23 -34.46 -5.08
CA GLU A 67 -0.28 -35.49 -5.99
C GLU A 67 0.81 -36.24 -6.80
N ALA A 68 2.08 -35.83 -6.72
CA ALA A 68 3.22 -36.37 -7.48
C ALA A 68 4.15 -37.27 -6.65
#